data_AF-A0A151QRQ9-F1
#
_entry.id   AF-A0A151QRQ9-F1
#
_cell.length_a   1.000
_cell.length_b   1.000
_cell.length_c   1.000
_cell.angle_alpha   90.00
_cell.angle_beta   90.00
_cell.angle_gamma   90.00
#
_symmetry.space_group_name_H-M   'P 1'
#
loop_
_entity.id
_entity.type
_entity.pdbx_description
1 polymer ?
#
loop_
_entity_poly.entity_id
_entity_poly.type
_entity_poly.pdbx_seq_one_letter_code
_entity_poly.pdbx_strand_id
1 'polypeptide(L)'
;MAGPATLLIPATKIFFVKRLQLNGPCKAQSVHIQFAGKIVAPTMNAWVGDKGSWIVISNVNGLTIDGQGGIIDGIGSSWWQKCKTCQRPASLRFQNCNSLVVNSLRMTNSPGAHIAISSCNGAKFSQMNINAPQNSPNTDGFDIAGSKFITIQDSTIATGDDCIAINSGCSNINATRLFCGPGHGISIGSLGRNGAHETVEEVYVQNCSFIGTTNGARIKTVPGGSGYARKITFDQIILKDAQNPIIIDQNYGIKIPNAVGQAVMVSEVTYHGFVGTSARDLAILLNCSTLGCFNDNVNIVSSRSGKPTYASSNNAHGTVTNTSPKVPLLK
;
A
#
# COMPACT_ATOMS: atom_id res chain seq x y z
N MET A 1 32.30 4.47 22.40
CA MET A 1 31.28 4.16 21.39
C MET A 1 31.25 5.30 20.37
N ALA A 2 31.01 5.03 19.09
CA ALA A 2 30.93 6.10 18.09
C ALA A 2 29.65 6.91 18.32
N GLY A 3 29.76 8.24 18.25
CA GLY A 3 28.63 9.15 18.44
C GLY A 3 27.59 9.09 17.29
N PRO A 4 26.57 9.95 17.32
CA PRO A 4 25.58 10.06 16.25
C PRO A 4 26.23 10.50 14.93
N ALA A 5 25.72 10.02 13.80
CA ALA A 5 26.14 10.44 12.47
C ALA A 5 24.99 11.09 11.71
N THR A 6 25.26 12.19 11.01
CA THR A 6 24.25 12.92 10.20
C THR A 6 24.71 13.09 8.76
N LEU A 7 23.87 12.68 7.81
CA LEU A 7 23.98 13.03 6.40
C LEU A 7 23.05 14.21 6.09
N LEU A 8 23.59 15.27 5.52
CA LEU A 8 22.83 16.47 5.16
C LEU A 8 22.58 16.54 3.65
N ILE A 9 21.33 16.69 3.25
CA ILE A 9 20.90 17.05 1.89
C ILE A 9 20.28 18.46 1.98
N PRO A 10 21.07 19.52 1.75
CA PRO A 10 20.68 20.89 2.09
C PRO A 10 19.64 21.49 1.13
N ALA A 11 18.81 22.41 1.65
CA ALA A 11 17.64 22.99 0.97
C ALA A 11 17.91 23.62 -0.40
N THR A 12 19.09 24.21 -0.60
CA THR A 12 19.44 24.95 -1.83
C THR A 12 20.05 24.08 -2.91
N LYS A 13 20.12 22.75 -2.71
CA LYS A 13 20.82 21.84 -3.62
C LYS A 13 19.86 20.86 -4.29
N ILE A 14 20.14 20.66 -5.57
CA ILE A 14 19.53 19.64 -6.40
C ILE A 14 20.63 18.62 -6.74
N PHE A 15 20.39 17.37 -6.41
CA PHE A 15 21.31 16.27 -6.70
C PHE A 15 20.70 15.39 -7.78
N PHE A 16 21.40 15.27 -8.91
CA PHE A 16 21.09 14.26 -9.90
C PHE A 16 21.77 12.96 -9.50
N VAL A 17 20.99 11.98 -9.05
CA VAL A 17 21.50 10.77 -8.41
C VAL A 17 21.19 9.59 -9.31
N LYS A 18 22.24 8.90 -9.78
CA LYS A 18 22.10 7.57 -10.40
C LYS A 18 21.67 6.55 -9.33
N ARG A 19 21.72 5.26 -9.62
CA ARG A 19 21.46 4.23 -8.62
C ARG A 19 22.37 4.42 -7.40
N LEU A 20 21.78 4.44 -6.20
CA LEU A 20 22.46 4.67 -4.94
C LEU A 20 22.14 3.54 -3.95
N GLN A 21 23.18 3.02 -3.31
CA GLN A 21 23.04 2.00 -2.27
C GLN A 21 23.77 2.46 -1.01
N LEU A 22 23.04 2.54 0.09
CA LEU A 22 23.53 2.87 1.42
C LEU A 22 23.42 1.61 2.29
N ASN A 23 24.56 1.02 2.65
CA ASN A 23 24.61 -0.25 3.37
C ASN A 23 25.14 -0.05 4.78
N GLY A 24 24.44 -0.64 5.75
CA GLY A 24 24.96 -0.95 7.07
C GLY A 24 25.58 -2.36 7.15
N PRO A 25 25.89 -2.83 8.37
CA PRO A 25 25.61 -2.18 9.64
C PRO A 25 26.45 -0.90 9.83
N CYS A 26 25.85 0.13 10.40
CA CYS A 26 26.56 1.35 10.75
C CYS A 26 27.24 1.20 12.12
N LYS A 27 28.44 1.78 12.28
CA LYS A 27 29.14 1.84 13.59
C LYS A 27 28.55 2.89 14.53
N ALA A 28 27.86 3.89 13.98
CA ALA A 28 27.21 4.96 14.74
C ALA A 28 26.04 4.39 15.55
N GLN A 29 25.83 4.91 16.76
CA GLN A 29 24.71 4.52 17.62
C GLN A 29 23.35 4.94 17.04
N SER A 30 23.31 6.08 16.34
CA SER A 30 22.16 6.54 15.58
C SER A 30 22.62 7.16 14.26
N VAL A 31 21.79 7.00 13.23
CA VAL A 31 22.03 7.56 11.89
C VAL A 31 20.87 8.48 11.56
N HIS A 32 21.20 9.73 11.24
CA HIS A 32 20.24 10.75 10.86
C HIS A 32 20.48 11.18 9.42
N ILE A 33 19.41 11.32 8.65
CA ILE A 33 19.43 12.00 7.35
C ILE A 33 18.56 13.25 7.50
N GLN A 34 19.19 14.42 7.42
CA GLN A 34 18.51 15.70 7.34
C GLN A 34 18.32 16.06 5.87
N PHE A 35 17.09 15.93 5.38
CA PHE A 35 16.76 16.06 3.97
C PHE A 35 15.84 17.25 3.73
N ALA A 36 16.45 18.35 3.29
CA ALA A 36 15.77 19.57 2.89
C ALA A 36 15.88 19.89 1.38
N GLY A 37 16.83 19.29 0.65
CA GLY A 37 17.09 19.57 -0.77
C GLY A 37 16.20 18.80 -1.76
N LYS A 38 16.65 18.66 -3.01
CA LYS A 38 15.98 17.84 -4.04
C LYS A 38 16.90 16.75 -4.57
N ILE A 39 16.40 15.52 -4.69
CA ILE A 39 17.05 14.42 -5.39
C ILE A 39 16.25 14.09 -6.66
N VAL A 40 16.93 13.92 -7.80
CA VAL A 40 16.31 13.69 -9.11
C VAL A 40 16.89 12.45 -9.77
N ALA A 41 16.01 11.59 -10.28
CA ALA A 41 16.37 10.35 -10.97
C ALA A 41 16.79 10.59 -12.42
N PRO A 42 17.59 9.68 -13.01
CA PRO A 42 17.78 9.63 -14.45
C PRO A 42 16.51 9.19 -15.17
N THR A 43 16.35 9.64 -16.42
CA THR A 43 15.32 9.12 -17.33
C THR A 43 15.59 7.65 -17.66
N MET A 44 14.58 6.95 -18.18
CA MET A 44 14.73 5.54 -18.62
C MET A 44 15.91 5.32 -19.56
N ASN A 45 16.20 6.25 -20.49
CA ASN A 45 17.31 6.14 -21.44
C ASN A 45 18.69 6.31 -20.78
N ALA A 46 18.75 7.06 -19.67
CA ALA A 46 19.98 7.29 -18.91
C ALA A 46 20.14 6.31 -17.75
N TRP A 47 19.21 5.36 -17.59
CA TRP A 47 19.25 4.37 -16.53
C TRP A 47 20.34 3.33 -16.77
N VAL A 48 21.13 3.04 -15.74
CA VAL A 48 22.19 2.03 -15.77
C VAL A 48 22.05 1.15 -14.52
N GLY A 49 22.12 -0.17 -14.71
CA GLY A 49 21.99 -1.17 -13.64
C GLY A 49 20.63 -1.87 -13.62
N ASP A 50 20.38 -2.65 -12.57
CA ASP A 50 19.11 -3.34 -12.37
C ASP A 50 17.94 -2.36 -12.20
N LYS A 51 16.74 -2.86 -12.50
CA LYS A 51 15.47 -2.12 -12.41
C LYS A 51 14.71 -2.46 -11.14
N GLY A 52 15.39 -2.96 -10.11
CA GLY A 52 14.77 -3.31 -8.83
C GLY A 52 14.37 -2.06 -8.04
N SER A 53 15.35 -1.21 -7.73
CA SER A 53 15.14 0.02 -6.96
C SER A 53 16.23 1.04 -7.25
N TRP A 54 15.89 2.33 -7.08
CA TRP A 54 16.78 3.46 -7.35
C TRP A 54 17.69 3.78 -6.17
N ILE A 55 17.11 4.15 -5.02
CA ILE A 55 17.81 4.40 -3.78
C ILE A 55 17.49 3.25 -2.84
N VAL A 56 18.52 2.51 -2.42
CA VAL A 56 18.38 1.35 -1.53
C VAL A 56 19.13 1.62 -0.24
N ILE A 57 18.43 1.54 0.89
CA ILE A 57 19.00 1.60 2.22
C ILE A 57 18.83 0.23 2.87
N SER A 58 19.96 -0.42 3.16
CA SER A 58 19.99 -1.80 3.63
C SER A 58 20.72 -1.94 4.96
N ASN A 59 20.17 -2.72 5.89
CA ASN A 59 20.81 -3.09 7.16
C ASN A 59 21.21 -1.89 8.05
N VAL A 60 20.46 -0.78 7.95
CA VAL A 60 20.65 0.42 8.80
C VAL A 60 19.55 0.44 9.85
N ASN A 61 19.90 0.10 11.08
CA ASN A 61 18.98 0.14 12.22
C ASN A 61 19.01 1.51 12.91
N GLY A 62 17.88 1.94 13.47
CA GLY A 62 17.77 3.22 14.17
C GLY A 62 17.92 4.44 13.25
N LEU A 63 17.66 4.26 11.95
CA LEU A 63 17.72 5.35 10.97
C LEU A 63 16.55 6.32 11.19
N THR A 64 16.86 7.60 11.29
CA THR A 64 15.87 8.69 11.23
C THR A 64 16.09 9.53 9.99
N ILE A 65 15.06 9.68 9.15
CA ILE A 65 15.04 10.62 8.03
C ILE A 65 14.06 11.74 8.38
N ASP A 66 14.60 12.94 8.54
CA ASP A 66 13.82 14.17 8.62
C ASP A 66 13.76 14.79 7.22
N GLY A 67 12.62 14.63 6.56
CA GLY A 67 12.36 15.05 5.19
C GLY A 67 11.83 16.47 5.06
N GLN A 68 11.84 17.29 6.11
CA GLN A 68 11.26 18.63 6.08
C GLN A 68 11.87 19.49 4.96
N GLY A 69 11.05 19.86 3.98
CA GLY A 69 11.46 20.62 2.79
C GLY A 69 12.07 19.76 1.66
N GLY A 70 12.43 18.52 1.96
CA GLY A 70 13.02 17.57 1.04
C GLY A 70 12.06 17.04 -0.02
N ILE A 71 12.58 16.75 -1.22
CA ILE A 71 11.84 16.06 -2.28
C ILE A 71 12.70 15.03 -3.02
N ILE A 72 12.14 13.85 -3.24
CA ILE A 72 12.62 12.84 -4.20
C ILE A 72 11.74 12.88 -5.46
N ASP A 73 12.32 13.15 -6.62
CA ASP A 73 11.63 13.20 -7.92
C ASP A 73 12.13 12.08 -8.83
N GLY A 74 11.26 11.09 -9.08
CA GLY A 74 11.61 9.87 -9.80
C GLY A 74 11.59 9.98 -11.33
N ILE A 75 11.14 11.11 -11.90
CA ILE A 75 11.10 11.34 -13.36
C ILE A 75 10.42 10.16 -14.12
N GLY A 76 9.37 9.61 -13.51
CA GLY A 76 8.69 8.38 -13.94
C GLY A 76 8.00 8.47 -15.30
N SER A 77 7.67 9.67 -15.79
CA SER A 77 7.02 9.86 -17.10
C SER A 77 7.78 9.21 -18.26
N SER A 78 9.11 9.26 -18.23
CA SER A 78 9.98 8.62 -19.23
C SER A 78 9.85 7.09 -19.24
N TRP A 79 9.50 6.49 -18.10
CA TRP A 79 9.28 5.06 -17.94
C TRP A 79 7.86 4.67 -18.34
N TRP A 80 6.84 5.40 -17.90
CA TRP A 80 5.44 5.05 -18.14
C TRP A 80 5.07 5.07 -19.63
N GLN A 81 5.71 5.94 -20.41
CA GLN A 81 5.49 6.03 -21.87
C GLN A 81 6.10 4.84 -22.63
N LYS A 82 7.29 4.39 -22.23
CA LYS A 82 8.10 3.42 -22.97
C LYS A 82 8.04 1.99 -22.42
N CYS A 83 7.63 1.83 -21.17
CA CYS A 83 7.65 0.59 -20.41
C CYS A 83 6.34 0.47 -19.63
N LYS A 84 5.26 0.10 -20.31
CA LYS A 84 3.94 -0.10 -19.68
C LYS A 84 3.87 -1.40 -18.89
N THR A 85 4.53 -2.46 -19.37
CA THR A 85 4.45 -3.82 -18.80
C THR A 85 5.80 -4.37 -18.31
N CYS A 86 6.87 -3.57 -18.40
CA CYS A 86 8.20 -3.99 -17.98
C CYS A 86 8.48 -3.59 -16.52
N GLN A 87 9.47 -4.21 -15.90
CA GLN A 87 9.88 -3.88 -14.54
C GLN A 87 10.42 -2.44 -14.47
N ARG A 88 9.97 -1.69 -13.46
CA ARG A 88 10.37 -0.30 -13.20
C ARG A 88 10.88 -0.17 -11.78
N PRO A 89 11.94 0.62 -11.55
CA PRO A 89 12.54 0.73 -10.22
C PRO A 89 11.61 1.43 -9.24
N ALA A 90 11.49 0.87 -8.04
CA ALA A 90 10.95 1.63 -6.91
C ALA A 90 11.92 2.78 -6.56
N SER A 91 11.40 3.95 -6.16
CA SER A 91 12.25 5.12 -5.92
C SER A 91 13.10 4.97 -4.66
N LEU A 92 12.50 4.52 -3.56
CA LEU A 92 13.18 4.34 -2.28
C LEU A 92 12.86 2.97 -1.70
N ARG A 93 13.90 2.19 -1.39
CA ARG A 93 13.76 0.89 -0.72
C ARG A 93 14.45 0.89 0.63
N PHE A 94 13.73 0.41 1.64
CA PHE A 94 14.28 0.00 2.93
C PHE A 94 14.32 -1.52 3.01
N GLN A 95 15.49 -2.08 3.30
CA GLN A 95 15.69 -3.52 3.41
C GLN A 95 16.40 -3.86 4.71
N ASN A 96 15.80 -4.70 5.55
CA ASN A 96 16.38 -5.07 6.86
C ASN A 96 16.72 -3.84 7.74
N CYS A 97 15.89 -2.80 7.68
CA CYS A 97 16.05 -1.59 8.48
C CYS A 97 15.07 -1.64 9.66
N ASN A 98 15.59 -1.87 10.87
CA ASN A 98 14.77 -1.93 12.07
C ASN A 98 14.78 -0.61 12.83
N SER A 99 13.69 -0.30 13.53
CA SER A 99 13.53 0.98 14.25
C SER A 99 13.74 2.19 13.33
N LEU A 100 13.13 2.15 12.13
CA LEU A 100 13.20 3.19 11.12
C LEU A 100 12.16 4.29 11.40
N VAL A 101 12.55 5.55 11.28
CA VAL A 101 11.63 6.70 11.31
C VAL A 101 11.85 7.55 10.07
N VAL A 102 10.77 7.85 9.34
CA VAL A 102 10.77 8.78 8.20
C VAL A 102 9.65 9.78 8.41
N ASN A 103 9.96 11.07 8.41
CA ASN A 103 9.00 12.14 8.63
C ASN A 103 9.05 13.20 7.53
N SER A 104 7.90 13.81 7.20
CA SER A 104 7.80 15.01 6.35
C SER A 104 8.38 14.91 4.93
N LEU A 105 8.63 13.71 4.40
CA LEU A 105 9.27 13.54 3.10
C LEU A 105 8.26 13.64 1.94
N ARG A 106 8.59 14.44 0.93
CA ARG A 106 7.84 14.50 -0.33
C ARG A 106 8.45 13.61 -1.40
N MET A 107 7.63 12.86 -2.12
CA MET A 107 8.05 12.03 -3.24
C MET A 107 7.12 12.24 -4.44
N THR A 108 7.70 12.41 -5.62
CA THR A 108 6.92 12.62 -6.85
C THR A 108 7.39 11.73 -7.99
N ASN A 109 6.43 11.29 -8.81
CA ASN A 109 6.67 10.66 -10.10
C ASN A 109 7.63 9.47 -10.06
N SER A 110 7.45 8.53 -9.12
CA SER A 110 8.27 7.31 -9.10
C SER A 110 8.09 6.48 -10.38
N PRO A 111 9.15 5.88 -10.96
CA PRO A 111 9.01 4.98 -12.11
C PRO A 111 8.12 3.78 -11.84
N GLY A 112 8.29 3.13 -10.67
CA GLY A 112 7.39 2.12 -10.10
C GLY A 112 6.85 2.60 -8.74
N ALA A 113 6.80 1.72 -7.73
CA ALA A 113 6.41 2.11 -6.38
C ALA A 113 7.29 3.24 -5.80
N HIS A 114 6.73 4.12 -4.97
CA HIS A 114 7.49 5.18 -4.33
C HIS A 114 8.38 4.60 -3.23
N ILE A 115 7.78 3.90 -2.27
CA ILE A 115 8.49 3.31 -1.13
C ILE A 115 8.28 1.80 -1.12
N ALA A 116 9.37 1.04 -1.16
CA ALA A 116 9.37 -0.40 -0.92
C ALA A 116 9.98 -0.71 0.44
N ILE A 117 9.29 -1.51 1.25
CA ILE A 117 9.71 -1.93 2.59
C ILE A 117 9.84 -3.45 2.60
N SER A 118 11.02 -3.96 2.92
CA SER A 118 11.29 -5.39 2.92
C SER A 118 12.02 -5.81 4.20
N SER A 119 11.49 -6.81 4.89
CA SER A 119 12.16 -7.42 6.05
C SER A 119 12.50 -6.42 7.16
N CYS A 120 11.67 -5.39 7.34
CA CYS A 120 11.86 -4.37 8.38
C CYS A 120 11.02 -4.70 9.62
N ASN A 121 11.54 -4.38 10.81
CA ASN A 121 10.82 -4.53 12.07
C ASN A 121 10.83 -3.20 12.83
N GLY A 122 9.64 -2.64 13.05
CA GLY A 122 9.47 -1.34 13.68
C GLY A 122 9.85 -0.22 12.73
N ALA A 123 8.93 0.20 11.87
CA ALA A 123 9.15 1.36 11.00
C ALA A 123 7.97 2.31 11.09
N LYS A 124 8.25 3.62 11.20
CA LYS A 124 7.25 4.67 11.27
C LYS A 124 7.44 5.68 10.15
N PHE A 125 6.37 5.92 9.40
CA PHE A 125 6.29 6.93 8.35
C PHE A 125 5.20 7.94 8.73
N SER A 126 5.55 9.21 8.84
CA SER A 126 4.61 10.27 9.22
C SER A 126 4.72 11.49 8.31
N GLN A 127 3.60 12.17 8.07
CA GLN A 127 3.56 13.42 7.29
C GLN A 127 4.14 13.26 5.87
N MET A 128 3.94 12.09 5.27
CA MET A 128 4.43 11.80 3.93
C MET A 128 3.53 12.46 2.89
N ASN A 129 4.13 13.00 1.83
CA ASN A 129 3.40 13.53 0.68
C ASN A 129 3.88 12.80 -0.59
N ILE A 130 3.07 11.88 -1.10
CA ILE A 130 3.41 11.04 -2.24
C ILE A 130 2.47 11.37 -3.39
N ASN A 131 3.03 11.72 -4.55
CA ASN A 131 2.25 12.08 -5.73
C ASN A 131 2.76 11.50 -7.05
N ALA A 132 1.86 10.90 -7.83
CA ALA A 132 2.06 10.62 -9.24
C ALA A 132 0.70 10.74 -9.99
N PRO A 133 0.71 10.94 -11.32
CA PRO A 133 -0.52 11.01 -12.11
C PRO A 133 -1.40 9.77 -11.95
N GLN A 134 -2.73 9.92 -11.94
CA GLN A 134 -3.67 8.80 -11.81
C GLN A 134 -3.47 7.67 -12.84
N ASN A 135 -2.92 7.98 -14.02
CA ASN A 135 -2.68 7.02 -15.10
C ASN A 135 -1.25 6.46 -15.10
N SER A 136 -0.40 6.76 -14.10
CA SER A 136 0.93 6.18 -13.99
C SER A 136 0.87 4.74 -13.44
N PRO A 137 1.22 3.72 -14.24
CA PRO A 137 0.97 2.33 -13.85
C PRO A 137 1.87 1.92 -12.66
N ASN A 138 1.41 1.08 -11.72
CA ASN A 138 2.23 0.51 -10.63
C ASN A 138 3.10 1.54 -9.88
N THR A 139 2.50 2.70 -9.58
CA THR A 139 3.16 3.80 -8.85
C THR A 139 2.77 3.80 -7.38
N ASP A 140 2.68 2.61 -6.80
CA ASP A 140 2.21 2.33 -5.45
C ASP A 140 2.87 3.30 -4.45
N GLY A 141 2.12 3.78 -3.45
CA GLY A 141 2.68 4.66 -2.42
C GLY A 141 3.67 3.89 -1.56
N PHE A 142 3.19 2.81 -0.94
CA PHE A 142 3.96 1.87 -0.14
C PHE A 142 3.75 0.44 -0.61
N ASP A 143 4.83 -0.26 -0.95
CA ASP A 143 4.88 -1.71 -1.14
C ASP A 143 5.56 -2.35 0.06
N ILE A 144 4.81 -3.11 0.87
CA ILE A 144 5.32 -3.70 2.13
C ILE A 144 5.37 -5.23 1.97
N ALA A 145 6.51 -5.84 2.30
CA ALA A 145 6.67 -7.29 2.29
C ALA A 145 7.56 -7.77 3.45
N GLY A 146 7.25 -8.93 4.03
CA GLY A 146 8.07 -9.59 5.04
C GLY A 146 8.35 -8.75 6.29
N SER A 147 7.50 -7.76 6.61
CA SER A 147 7.82 -6.70 7.57
C SER A 147 6.81 -6.66 8.73
N LYS A 148 7.28 -6.25 9.91
CA LYS A 148 6.47 -6.25 11.14
C LYS A 148 6.47 -4.89 11.82
N PHE A 149 5.37 -4.56 12.50
CA PHE A 149 5.25 -3.32 13.28
C PHE A 149 5.50 -2.08 12.43
N ILE A 150 4.77 -1.97 11.33
CA ILE A 150 4.89 -0.85 10.39
C ILE A 150 3.74 0.12 10.64
N THR A 151 4.05 1.38 10.91
CA THR A 151 3.07 2.45 11.08
C THR A 151 3.22 3.48 9.97
N ILE A 152 2.14 3.76 9.26
CA ILE A 152 2.03 4.85 8.28
C ILE A 152 0.92 5.76 8.76
N GLN A 153 1.22 7.02 9.03
CA GLN A 153 0.25 7.95 9.60
C GLN A 153 0.31 9.36 9.02
N ASP A 154 -0.80 10.09 9.14
CA ASP A 154 -0.86 11.53 8.87
C ASP A 154 -0.34 11.92 7.48
N SER A 155 -0.64 11.11 6.46
CA SER A 155 0.00 11.21 5.14
C SER A 155 -1.01 11.36 4.00
N THR A 156 -0.57 11.97 2.90
CA THR A 156 -1.33 12.10 1.66
C THR A 156 -0.66 11.31 0.55
N ILE A 157 -1.41 10.41 -0.08
CA ILE A 157 -0.93 9.49 -1.10
C ILE A 157 -1.89 9.55 -2.29
N ALA A 158 -1.41 10.09 -3.40
CA ALA A 158 -2.15 10.20 -4.66
C ALA A 158 -1.29 9.61 -5.77
N THR A 159 -1.68 8.46 -6.32
CA THR A 159 -0.85 7.71 -7.28
C THR A 159 -1.73 7.10 -8.38
N GLY A 160 -1.11 6.36 -9.30
CA GLY A 160 -1.85 5.58 -10.30
C GLY A 160 -2.07 4.11 -9.93
N ASP A 161 -1.72 3.69 -8.72
CA ASP A 161 -1.92 2.31 -8.22
C ASP A 161 -2.24 2.32 -6.72
N ASP A 162 -1.92 1.26 -5.96
CA ASP A 162 -2.25 1.16 -4.54
C ASP A 162 -1.65 2.31 -3.71
N CYS A 163 -2.41 2.86 -2.76
CA CYS A 163 -1.83 3.72 -1.73
C CYS A 163 -0.81 2.93 -0.91
N ILE A 164 -1.25 1.76 -0.45
CA ILE A 164 -0.47 0.81 0.32
C ILE A 164 -0.85 -0.58 -0.20
N ALA A 165 0.14 -1.36 -0.61
CA ALA A 165 0.03 -2.77 -0.89
C ALA A 165 0.78 -3.56 0.19
N ILE A 166 0.06 -4.38 0.94
CA ILE A 166 0.56 -5.22 2.03
C ILE A 166 0.69 -6.65 1.50
N ASN A 167 1.90 -7.07 1.19
CA ASN A 167 2.21 -8.39 0.64
C ASN A 167 2.57 -9.39 1.74
N SER A 168 2.90 -10.62 1.33
CA SER A 168 3.19 -11.74 2.23
C SER A 168 4.27 -11.46 3.28
N GLY A 169 4.17 -12.17 4.41
CA GLY A 169 5.08 -12.12 5.53
C GLY A 169 4.93 -10.88 6.41
N CYS A 170 3.81 -10.16 6.28
CA CYS A 170 3.55 -8.94 7.06
C CYS A 170 2.69 -9.22 8.29
N SER A 171 3.03 -8.57 9.41
CA SER A 171 2.12 -8.51 10.56
C SER A 171 2.22 -7.21 11.35
N ASN A 172 1.17 -6.84 12.10
CA ASN A 172 1.12 -5.60 12.89
C ASN A 172 1.34 -4.36 12.01
N ILE A 173 0.49 -4.19 11.00
CA ILE A 173 0.55 -3.04 10.09
C ILE A 173 -0.55 -2.05 10.48
N ASN A 174 -0.18 -0.80 10.75
CA ASN A 174 -1.10 0.26 11.11
C ASN A 174 -1.05 1.39 10.08
N ALA A 175 -2.18 1.68 9.45
CA ALA A 175 -2.37 2.78 8.52
C ALA A 175 -3.45 3.70 9.07
N THR A 176 -3.09 4.89 9.55
CA THR A 176 -4.05 5.78 10.22
C THR A 176 -4.01 7.22 9.74
N ARG A 177 -5.17 7.88 9.64
CA ARG A 177 -5.26 9.30 9.22
C ARG A 177 -4.59 9.55 7.86
N LEU A 178 -4.93 8.70 6.89
CA LEU A 178 -4.40 8.79 5.53
C LEU A 178 -5.42 9.40 4.57
N PHE A 179 -4.95 10.32 3.74
CA PHE A 179 -5.67 10.78 2.56
C PHE A 179 -5.18 10.00 1.35
N CYS A 180 -6.01 9.07 0.88
CA CYS A 180 -5.74 8.21 -0.25
C CYS A 180 -6.56 8.63 -1.46
N GLY A 181 -5.90 8.96 -2.56
CA GLY A 181 -6.60 9.13 -3.82
C GLY A 181 -6.16 10.33 -4.66
N PRO A 182 -6.19 10.20 -6.00
CA PRO A 182 -6.57 9.01 -6.77
C PRO A 182 -5.59 7.83 -6.60
N GLY A 183 -5.97 6.63 -7.07
CA GLY A 183 -5.20 5.39 -6.90
C GLY A 183 -6.10 4.15 -6.74
N HIS A 184 -5.57 3.05 -6.22
CA HIS A 184 -6.28 1.77 -6.07
C HIS A 184 -6.72 1.44 -4.64
N GLY A 185 -6.55 2.36 -3.70
CA GLY A 185 -6.94 2.18 -2.29
C GLY A 185 -5.86 1.51 -1.46
N ILE A 186 -6.23 0.93 -0.32
CA ILE A 186 -5.33 0.13 0.52
C ILE A 186 -5.64 -1.35 0.29
N SER A 187 -4.61 -2.09 -0.11
CA SER A 187 -4.73 -3.47 -0.59
C SER A 187 -3.93 -4.44 0.25
N ILE A 188 -4.57 -5.51 0.70
CA ILE A 188 -3.91 -6.72 1.19
C ILE A 188 -3.72 -7.65 -0.01
N GLY A 189 -2.46 -7.97 -0.32
CA GLY A 189 -2.05 -8.80 -1.44
C GLY A 189 -1.55 -8.03 -2.67
N SER A 190 -1.36 -8.70 -3.81
CA SER A 190 -1.96 -10.01 -4.12
C SER A 190 -1.27 -11.15 -3.40
N LEU A 191 -2.03 -12.05 -2.78
CA LEU A 191 -1.51 -13.22 -2.08
C LEU A 191 -1.80 -14.53 -2.84
N GLY A 192 -0.96 -15.53 -2.71
CA GLY A 192 -1.12 -16.87 -3.25
C GLY A 192 -0.66 -17.06 -4.70
N ARG A 193 0.07 -16.09 -5.27
CA ARG A 193 0.50 -16.17 -6.67
C ARG A 193 1.40 -17.40 -6.89
N ASN A 194 1.24 -18.09 -8.01
CA ASN A 194 1.99 -19.31 -8.35
C ASN A 194 1.86 -20.43 -7.31
N GLY A 195 0.73 -20.50 -6.59
CA GLY A 195 0.50 -21.50 -5.55
C GLY A 195 1.28 -21.25 -4.26
N ALA A 196 1.81 -20.05 -4.08
CA ALA A 196 2.60 -19.72 -2.90
C ALA A 196 1.81 -19.82 -1.60
N HIS A 197 2.51 -20.20 -0.53
CA HIS A 197 2.04 -20.07 0.84
C HIS A 197 2.36 -18.66 1.35
N GLU A 198 1.33 -17.84 1.55
CA GLU A 198 1.50 -16.43 1.90
C GLU A 198 0.64 -16.02 3.09
N THR A 199 1.22 -15.20 3.96
CA THR A 199 0.62 -14.84 5.24
C THR A 199 0.58 -13.33 5.45
N VAL A 200 -0.56 -12.82 5.90
CA VAL A 200 -0.74 -11.46 6.41
C VAL A 200 -1.64 -11.54 7.63
N GLU A 201 -1.28 -10.86 8.72
CA GLU A 201 -2.16 -10.77 9.88
C GLU A 201 -2.04 -9.45 10.65
N GLU A 202 -3.07 -9.10 11.43
CA GLU A 202 -3.04 -7.95 12.34
C GLU A 202 -2.78 -6.64 11.58
N VAL A 203 -3.71 -6.34 10.65
CA VAL A 203 -3.70 -5.10 9.86
C VAL A 203 -4.81 -4.20 10.34
N TYR A 204 -4.46 -2.97 10.67
CA TYR A 204 -5.40 -1.96 11.14
C TYR A 204 -5.35 -0.74 10.24
N VAL A 205 -6.47 -0.41 9.62
CA VAL A 205 -6.65 0.77 8.76
C VAL A 205 -7.74 1.63 9.37
N GLN A 206 -7.39 2.82 9.88
CA GLN A 206 -8.35 3.63 10.65
C GLN A 206 -8.31 5.12 10.31
N ASN A 207 -9.47 5.78 10.28
CA ASN A 207 -9.59 7.22 10.07
C ASN A 207 -8.98 7.65 8.72
N CYS A 208 -9.17 6.83 7.67
CA CYS A 208 -8.62 7.08 6.35
C CYS A 208 -9.72 7.52 5.38
N SER A 209 -9.36 8.31 4.37
CA SER A 209 -10.27 8.68 3.29
C SER A 209 -9.81 8.13 1.94
N PHE A 210 -10.73 7.59 1.15
CA PHE A 210 -10.49 7.16 -0.23
C PHE A 210 -11.25 8.06 -1.21
N ILE A 211 -10.53 8.89 -1.97
CA ILE A 211 -11.10 9.93 -2.84
C ILE A 211 -10.75 9.67 -4.30
N GLY A 212 -11.73 9.40 -5.15
CA GLY A 212 -11.53 9.14 -6.58
C GLY A 212 -10.69 7.89 -6.85
N THR A 213 -10.65 6.94 -5.91
CA THR A 213 -9.89 5.69 -6.06
C THR A 213 -10.67 4.64 -6.84
N THR A 214 -9.98 3.68 -7.45
CA THR A 214 -10.63 2.52 -8.06
C THR A 214 -11.13 1.53 -7.01
N ASN A 215 -10.52 1.47 -5.84
CA ASN A 215 -11.00 0.70 -4.70
C ASN A 215 -10.78 1.46 -3.39
N GLY A 216 -11.53 1.12 -2.34
CA GLY A 216 -11.27 1.59 -0.98
C GLY A 216 -10.45 0.56 -0.20
N ALA A 217 -11.15 -0.27 0.57
CA ALA A 217 -10.58 -1.41 1.28
C ALA A 217 -10.57 -2.65 0.38
N ARG A 218 -9.38 -3.18 0.07
CA ARG A 218 -9.23 -4.30 -0.87
C ARG A 218 -8.44 -5.46 -0.28
N ILE A 219 -8.93 -6.68 -0.47
CA ILE A 219 -8.20 -7.93 -0.25
C ILE A 219 -8.20 -8.70 -1.57
N LYS A 220 -7.01 -9.03 -2.08
CA LYS A 220 -6.84 -9.73 -3.36
C LYS A 220 -6.02 -11.01 -3.17
N THR A 221 -6.61 -12.17 -3.46
CA THR A 221 -5.91 -13.46 -3.40
C THR A 221 -6.06 -14.21 -4.73
N VAL A 222 -5.07 -15.02 -5.07
CA VAL A 222 -5.01 -15.79 -6.31
C VAL A 222 -5.42 -17.25 -6.03
N PRO A 223 -6.29 -17.85 -6.85
CA PRO A 223 -6.60 -19.27 -6.76
C PRO A 223 -5.36 -20.17 -6.86
N GLY A 224 -5.38 -21.28 -6.13
CA GLY A 224 -4.25 -22.20 -5.95
C GLY A 224 -3.28 -21.80 -4.83
N GLY A 225 -3.37 -20.58 -4.30
CA GLY A 225 -2.57 -20.14 -3.15
C GLY A 225 -2.97 -20.79 -1.84
N SER A 226 -2.10 -20.71 -0.84
CA SER A 226 -2.35 -21.19 0.53
C SER A 226 -1.84 -20.21 1.58
N GLY A 227 -2.16 -20.44 2.87
CA GLY A 227 -1.82 -19.54 3.97
C GLY A 227 -3.04 -18.75 4.45
N TYR A 228 -2.83 -17.55 4.97
CA TYR A 228 -3.91 -16.76 5.57
C TYR A 228 -3.73 -15.23 5.41
N ALA A 229 -4.87 -14.53 5.36
CA ALA A 229 -5.01 -13.10 5.55
C ALA A 229 -6.08 -12.91 6.63
N ARG A 230 -5.66 -12.59 7.87
CA ARG A 230 -6.57 -12.59 9.02
C ARG A 230 -6.40 -11.42 9.96
N LYS A 231 -7.41 -11.16 10.80
CA LYS A 231 -7.41 -10.06 11.79
C LYS A 231 -7.13 -8.72 11.12
N ILE A 232 -7.96 -8.40 10.14
CA ILE A 232 -7.83 -7.20 9.30
C ILE A 232 -9.02 -6.31 9.63
N THR A 233 -8.78 -5.08 10.08
CA THR A 233 -9.83 -4.13 10.38
C THR A 233 -9.68 -2.88 9.53
N PHE A 234 -10.77 -2.49 8.88
CA PHE A 234 -10.96 -1.17 8.32
C PHE A 234 -12.03 -0.44 9.14
N ASP A 235 -11.66 0.68 9.76
CA ASP A 235 -12.51 1.40 10.70
C ASP A 235 -12.55 2.90 10.40
N GLN A 236 -13.72 3.52 10.54
CA GLN A 236 -13.92 4.98 10.35
C GLN A 236 -13.36 5.47 9.01
N ILE A 237 -13.95 4.99 7.92
CA ILE A 237 -13.46 5.23 6.56
C ILE A 237 -14.36 6.21 5.83
N ILE A 238 -13.77 7.27 5.30
CA ILE A 238 -14.48 8.25 4.47
C ILE A 238 -14.30 7.87 2.99
N LEU A 239 -15.40 7.79 2.25
CA LEU A 239 -15.39 7.49 0.82
C LEU A 239 -15.84 8.72 0.03
N LYS A 240 -15.15 9.02 -1.07
CA LYS A 240 -15.64 9.99 -2.05
C LYS A 240 -15.33 9.48 -3.45
N ASP A 241 -16.36 9.03 -4.13
CA ASP A 241 -16.29 8.56 -5.52
C ASP A 241 -15.28 7.41 -5.70
N ALA A 242 -15.18 6.53 -4.70
CA ALA A 242 -14.42 5.29 -4.82
C ALA A 242 -15.19 4.30 -5.71
N GLN A 243 -14.55 3.66 -6.68
CA GLN A 243 -15.27 2.80 -7.64
C GLN A 243 -15.71 1.47 -7.01
N ASN A 244 -14.84 0.80 -6.27
CA ASN A 244 -15.16 -0.39 -5.47
C ASN A 244 -14.80 -0.12 -4.00
N PRO A 245 -15.67 0.54 -3.22
CA PRO A 245 -15.41 0.90 -1.83
C PRO A 245 -14.87 -0.24 -0.96
N ILE A 246 -15.50 -1.42 -1.04
CA ILE A 246 -15.07 -2.62 -0.34
C ILE A 246 -15.03 -3.79 -1.31
N ILE A 247 -13.89 -4.48 -1.35
CA ILE A 247 -13.71 -5.62 -2.25
C ILE A 247 -12.85 -6.70 -1.60
N ILE A 248 -13.38 -7.92 -1.58
CA ILE A 248 -12.61 -9.16 -1.44
C ILE A 248 -12.70 -9.88 -2.78
N ASP A 249 -11.57 -10.09 -3.43
CA ASP A 249 -11.47 -10.84 -4.68
C ASP A 249 -10.48 -11.99 -4.51
N GLN A 250 -10.99 -13.19 -4.25
CA GLN A 250 -10.19 -14.40 -4.17
C GLN A 250 -9.97 -15.08 -5.54
N ASN A 251 -10.40 -14.44 -6.64
CA ASN A 251 -10.20 -14.90 -8.02
C ASN A 251 -9.23 -13.99 -8.79
N TYR A 252 -8.37 -13.27 -8.07
CA TYR A 252 -7.55 -12.20 -8.63
C TYR A 252 -6.62 -12.71 -9.75
N GLY A 253 -6.67 -12.04 -10.90
CA GLY A 253 -5.80 -12.33 -12.04
C GLY A 253 -6.22 -13.53 -12.90
N ILE A 254 -7.36 -14.18 -12.60
CA ILE A 254 -7.88 -15.30 -13.39
C ILE A 254 -9.15 -14.88 -14.14
N LYS A 255 -9.17 -15.12 -15.47
CA LYS A 255 -10.33 -14.80 -16.33
C LYS A 255 -11.45 -15.83 -16.26
N ILE A 256 -11.13 -17.08 -15.95
CA ILE A 256 -12.09 -18.18 -15.78
C ILE A 256 -11.82 -18.77 -14.39
N PRO A 257 -12.72 -18.61 -13.42
CA PRO A 257 -12.56 -19.20 -12.10
C PRO A 257 -12.34 -20.70 -12.25
N ASN A 258 -11.10 -21.17 -12.04
CA ASN A 258 -10.87 -22.60 -11.94
C ASN A 258 -11.45 -23.03 -10.59
N ALA A 259 -12.19 -24.14 -10.58
CA ALA A 259 -12.76 -24.77 -9.38
C ALA A 259 -11.69 -25.34 -8.42
N VAL A 260 -10.49 -24.74 -8.38
CA VAL A 260 -9.43 -25.12 -7.46
C VAL A 260 -9.88 -24.70 -6.07
N GLY A 261 -10.15 -25.68 -5.22
CA GLY A 261 -10.75 -25.48 -3.91
C GLY A 261 -9.86 -24.79 -2.86
N GLN A 262 -8.74 -24.17 -3.28
CA GLN A 262 -7.75 -23.56 -2.42
C GLN A 262 -7.41 -22.15 -2.90
N ALA A 263 -7.49 -21.20 -1.99
CA ALA A 263 -6.89 -19.88 -2.08
C ALA A 263 -6.35 -19.54 -0.68
N VAL A 264 -5.65 -18.43 -0.55
CA VAL A 264 -5.26 -17.91 0.78
C VAL A 264 -6.53 -17.70 1.62
N MET A 265 -6.58 -18.28 2.82
CA MET A 265 -7.75 -18.17 3.70
C MET A 265 -7.95 -16.72 4.15
N VAL A 266 -9.19 -16.21 4.11
CA VAL A 266 -9.52 -14.85 4.56
C VAL A 266 -10.49 -14.94 5.73
N SER A 267 -10.10 -14.47 6.91
CA SER A 267 -10.93 -14.59 8.13
C SER A 267 -10.74 -13.41 9.08
N GLU A 268 -11.67 -13.22 10.01
CA GLU A 268 -11.58 -12.15 11.03
C GLU A 268 -11.37 -10.77 10.37
N VAL A 269 -12.15 -10.49 9.31
CA VAL A 269 -12.12 -9.21 8.60
C VAL A 269 -13.26 -8.33 9.06
N THR A 270 -12.96 -7.14 9.58
CA THR A 270 -13.96 -6.18 10.07
C THR A 270 -14.02 -4.94 9.19
N TYR A 271 -15.24 -4.56 8.80
CA TYR A 271 -15.51 -3.32 8.06
C TYR A 271 -16.48 -2.47 8.86
N HIS A 272 -15.98 -1.39 9.46
CA HIS A 272 -16.76 -0.58 10.38
C HIS A 272 -16.68 0.91 10.05
N GLY A 273 -17.79 1.64 10.20
CA GLY A 273 -17.81 3.10 10.10
C GLY A 273 -17.47 3.65 8.72
N PHE A 274 -17.81 2.94 7.64
CA PHE A 274 -17.64 3.47 6.29
C PHE A 274 -18.77 4.44 5.95
N VAL A 275 -18.44 5.66 5.56
CA VAL A 275 -19.40 6.70 5.17
C VAL A 275 -18.91 7.39 3.91
N GLY A 276 -19.78 7.50 2.89
CA GLY A 276 -19.43 8.26 1.69
C GLY A 276 -19.97 7.71 0.37
N THR A 277 -19.46 8.22 -0.76
CA THR A 277 -20.00 7.89 -2.10
C THR A 277 -19.22 6.79 -2.81
N SER A 278 -19.95 5.95 -3.54
CA SER A 278 -19.40 5.05 -4.56
C SER A 278 -19.56 5.66 -5.95
N ALA A 279 -18.53 5.54 -6.79
CA ALA A 279 -18.58 5.94 -8.20
C ALA A 279 -19.31 4.90 -9.09
N ARG A 280 -19.46 3.65 -8.62
CA ARG A 280 -20.19 2.57 -9.31
C ARG A 280 -21.39 2.10 -8.49
N ASP A 281 -22.31 1.41 -9.16
CA ASP A 281 -23.51 0.86 -8.52
C ASP A 281 -23.16 -0.32 -7.60
N LEU A 282 -22.24 -1.21 -8.02
CA LEU A 282 -21.66 -2.24 -7.15
C LEU A 282 -20.69 -1.62 -6.15
N ALA A 283 -21.14 -1.38 -4.91
CA ALA A 283 -20.34 -0.73 -3.88
C ALA A 283 -19.54 -1.72 -3.00
N ILE A 284 -20.07 -2.93 -2.81
CA ILE A 284 -19.47 -3.97 -1.98
C ILE A 284 -19.42 -5.26 -2.78
N LEU A 285 -18.22 -5.83 -2.96
CA LEU A 285 -18.02 -7.11 -3.60
C LEU A 285 -17.25 -8.06 -2.67
N LEU A 286 -17.91 -9.11 -2.20
CA LEU A 286 -17.28 -10.18 -1.43
C LEU A 286 -17.27 -11.45 -2.29
N ASN A 287 -16.26 -11.61 -3.15
CA ASN A 287 -16.14 -12.73 -4.06
C ASN A 287 -15.13 -13.75 -3.54
N CYS A 288 -15.62 -14.66 -2.72
CA CYS A 288 -14.77 -15.57 -1.95
C CYS A 288 -14.66 -16.94 -2.65
N SER A 289 -13.51 -17.59 -2.46
CA SER A 289 -13.19 -18.92 -2.99
C SER A 289 -14.06 -19.98 -2.31
N THR A 290 -13.94 -21.25 -2.65
CA THR A 290 -14.69 -22.35 -2.00
C THR A 290 -14.41 -22.49 -0.50
N LEU A 291 -13.26 -22.01 0.00
CA LEU A 291 -12.97 -21.95 1.44
C LEU A 291 -13.85 -20.94 2.18
N GLY A 292 -14.41 -20.00 1.43
CA GLY A 292 -15.14 -18.86 1.94
C GLY A 292 -14.24 -17.79 2.56
N CYS A 293 -14.86 -16.67 2.89
CA CYS A 293 -14.25 -15.61 3.67
C CYS A 293 -15.14 -15.27 4.86
N PHE A 294 -14.54 -15.02 6.02
CA PHE A 294 -15.27 -14.81 7.27
C PHE A 294 -15.10 -13.37 7.73
N ASN A 295 -16.21 -12.63 7.76
CA ASN A 295 -16.24 -11.22 8.10
C ASN A 295 -16.92 -11.01 9.46
N ASP A 296 -16.27 -10.23 10.32
CA ASP A 296 -16.79 -9.86 11.62
C ASP A 296 -17.30 -8.43 11.55
N ASN A 297 -18.63 -8.28 11.51
CA ASN A 297 -19.33 -6.99 11.52
C ASN A 297 -19.05 -6.10 10.30
N VAL A 298 -20.03 -6.02 9.40
CA VAL A 298 -20.06 -5.06 8.29
C VAL A 298 -21.04 -3.93 8.63
N ASN A 299 -20.54 -2.70 8.80
CA ASN A 299 -21.32 -1.48 9.06
C ASN A 299 -20.90 -0.34 8.11
N ILE A 300 -21.76 0.00 7.14
CA ILE A 300 -21.46 0.90 6.01
C ILE A 300 -22.71 1.73 5.67
N VAL A 301 -22.53 3.02 5.36
CA VAL A 301 -23.60 3.90 4.89
C VAL A 301 -23.21 4.58 3.58
N SER A 302 -23.92 4.25 2.49
CA SER A 302 -23.80 4.92 1.19
C SER A 302 -24.32 6.37 1.28
N SER A 303 -23.56 7.33 0.75
CA SER A 303 -23.89 8.76 0.78
C SER A 303 -24.35 9.33 -0.57
N ARG A 304 -24.67 8.48 -1.56
CA ARG A 304 -25.12 8.96 -2.88
C ARG A 304 -26.64 9.16 -2.89
N SER A 305 -27.11 10.41 -2.80
CA SER A 305 -28.54 10.70 -2.93
C SER A 305 -29.04 10.38 -4.35
N GLY A 306 -30.07 9.54 -4.47
CA GLY A 306 -30.82 9.35 -5.72
C GLY A 306 -30.30 8.27 -6.69
N LYS A 307 -29.20 7.55 -6.38
CA LYS A 307 -28.82 6.34 -7.12
C LYS A 307 -28.57 5.18 -6.16
N PRO A 308 -29.38 4.09 -6.21
CA PRO A 308 -29.18 2.95 -5.35
C PRO A 308 -27.87 2.24 -5.71
N THR A 309 -27.01 2.04 -4.71
CA THR A 309 -25.90 1.09 -4.80
C THR A 309 -26.40 -0.30 -4.42
N TYR A 310 -25.63 -1.35 -4.76
CA TYR A 310 -25.89 -2.72 -4.34
C TYR A 310 -24.60 -3.41 -3.89
N ALA A 311 -24.78 -4.53 -3.20
CA ALA A 311 -23.71 -5.41 -2.74
C ALA A 311 -23.86 -6.79 -3.36
N SER A 312 -22.74 -7.47 -3.59
CA SER A 312 -22.69 -8.85 -4.06
C SER A 312 -21.80 -9.67 -3.13
N SER A 313 -22.30 -10.83 -2.70
CA SER A 313 -21.55 -11.79 -1.90
C SER A 313 -21.61 -13.18 -2.53
N ASN A 314 -20.47 -13.85 -2.57
CA ASN A 314 -20.31 -15.22 -3.03
C ASN A 314 -19.43 -15.96 -2.02
N ASN A 315 -19.98 -17.00 -1.39
CA ASN A 315 -19.36 -17.78 -0.33
C ASN A 315 -18.74 -16.95 0.81
N ALA A 316 -19.38 -15.83 1.16
CA ALA A 316 -18.99 -15.00 2.29
C ALA A 316 -19.85 -15.35 3.51
N HIS A 317 -19.20 -15.42 4.66
CA HIS A 317 -19.77 -15.86 5.94
C HIS A 317 -19.55 -14.77 7.00
N GLY A 318 -20.43 -14.73 8.01
CA GLY A 318 -20.29 -13.82 9.15
C GLY A 318 -21.50 -12.93 9.44
N THR A 319 -21.27 -11.77 10.05
CA THR A 319 -22.35 -10.92 10.58
C THR A 319 -22.44 -9.56 9.88
N VAL A 320 -23.67 -9.13 9.62
CA VAL A 320 -23.99 -7.82 9.01
C VAL A 320 -25.04 -7.14 9.88
N THR A 321 -24.77 -5.92 10.35
CA THR A 321 -25.65 -5.22 11.29
C THR A 321 -26.33 -4.02 10.63
N ASN A 322 -25.55 -3.05 10.12
CA ASN A 322 -26.06 -1.79 9.59
C ASN A 322 -25.40 -1.46 8.25
N THR A 323 -25.96 -1.96 7.14
CA THR A 323 -25.38 -1.73 5.80
C THR A 323 -26.34 -1.05 4.84
N SER A 324 -25.82 -0.06 4.14
CA SER A 324 -26.39 0.55 2.94
C SER A 324 -25.27 0.66 1.90
N PRO A 325 -25.30 -0.13 0.82
CA PRO A 325 -26.39 -1.04 0.44
C PRO A 325 -26.46 -2.29 1.32
N LYS A 326 -27.64 -2.93 1.38
CA LYS A 326 -27.82 -4.20 2.08
C LYS A 326 -26.90 -5.26 1.47
N VAL A 327 -26.04 -5.85 2.27
CA VAL A 327 -25.24 -7.01 1.87
C VAL A 327 -26.13 -8.25 1.87
N PRO A 328 -26.18 -9.07 0.80
CA PRO A 328 -26.94 -10.32 0.82
C PRO A 328 -26.46 -11.18 1.98
N LEU A 329 -27.40 -11.88 2.64
CA LEU A 329 -27.15 -12.65 3.86
C LEU A 329 -25.85 -13.45 3.73
N LEU A 330 -24.91 -13.15 4.62
CA LEU A 330 -23.72 -13.97 4.81
C LEU A 330 -24.18 -15.32 5.37
N LYS A 331 -23.65 -16.42 4.84
CA LYS A 331 -24.01 -17.76 5.28
C LYS A 331 -23.34 -18.12 6.61
#